data_AF-A0A2N6NWI8-F1
#
_entry.id   AF-A0A2N6NWI8-F1
#
_cell.length_a   1.000
_cell.length_b   1.000
_cell.length_c   1.000
_cell.angle_alpha   90.00
_cell.angle_beta   90.00
_cell.angle_gamma   90.00
#
_symmetry.space_group_name_H-M   'P 1'
#
loop_
_entity.id
_entity.type
_entity.pdbx_description
1 polymer ?
#
loop_
_entity_poly.entity_id
_entity_poly.type
_entity_poly.pdbx_seq_one_letter_code
_entity_poly.pdbx_strand_id
1 'polypeptide(L)'
;MENRPAPHIVSEEECLASFHNYASLTDELIDQETELGDDNTLDVTVESHISALTIRYIATDEPLSVVEAELHHFWRTAIQGARHWKPENRKHDTLIRLILQARARGTLTRPLSSVSGGQEALSSNNRRNVVFSDGSRLWSDLPFLGTDLVQEWLDRFSQLDYANHNNQRVNLSSFVGRLLSVGIYNGPATCLLSLFRETLETDRPLKSDKKVSVNHLIHALAAFLRYADNSAISLSNGSEAPNVGTLPQSAASLGELARQSGTINVPGFSVERWKFWMSRLEELANCGEESVATAGADCLDYVEASSSSIYGSLGDHILDAL
;
A
#
# COMPACT_ATOMS: atom_id res chain seq x y z
N MET A 1 -46.26 30.01 -24.90
CA MET A 1 -45.68 28.99 -24.00
C MET A 1 -44.32 28.64 -24.58
N GLU A 2 -43.26 29.22 -24.04
CA GLU A 2 -41.89 28.87 -24.43
C GLU A 2 -41.63 27.42 -24.02
N ASN A 3 -41.29 26.59 -25.00
CA ASN A 3 -40.69 25.27 -24.77
C ASN A 3 -39.34 25.50 -24.08
N ARG A 4 -39.29 25.47 -22.74
CA ARG A 4 -38.03 25.21 -22.06
C ARG A 4 -37.58 23.81 -22.48
N PRO A 5 -36.38 23.65 -23.06
CA PRO A 5 -35.83 22.31 -23.25
C PRO A 5 -35.79 21.63 -21.88
N ALA A 6 -36.21 20.37 -21.84
CA ALA A 6 -36.09 19.54 -20.65
C ALA A 6 -34.62 19.60 -20.16
N PRO A 7 -34.36 19.66 -18.84
CA PRO A 7 -32.99 19.67 -18.33
C PRO A 7 -32.24 18.47 -18.91
N HIS A 8 -31.07 18.72 -19.50
CA HIS A 8 -30.18 17.67 -19.97
C HIS A 8 -29.76 16.84 -18.77
N ILE A 9 -30.36 15.66 -18.60
CA ILE A 9 -29.93 14.71 -17.59
C ILE A 9 -28.63 14.12 -18.12
N VAL A 10 -27.50 14.56 -17.57
CA VAL A 10 -26.19 13.99 -17.88
C VAL A 10 -26.20 12.52 -17.45
N SER A 11 -25.84 11.62 -18.35
CA SER A 11 -25.83 10.19 -18.04
C SER A 11 -24.64 9.84 -17.12
N GLU A 12 -24.73 8.73 -16.39
CA GLU A 12 -23.61 8.22 -15.59
C GLU A 12 -22.36 7.98 -16.45
N GLU A 13 -22.54 7.45 -17.66
CA GLU A 13 -21.47 7.23 -18.63
C GLU A 13 -20.80 8.54 -19.05
N GLU A 14 -21.58 9.61 -19.28
CA GLU A 14 -21.05 10.93 -19.62
C GLU A 14 -20.28 11.55 -18.45
N CYS A 15 -20.78 11.43 -17.22
CA CYS A 15 -20.08 11.89 -16.02
C CYS A 15 -18.75 11.15 -15.84
N LEU A 16 -18.75 9.83 -16.00
CA LEU A 16 -17.55 9.00 -15.86
C LEU A 16 -16.53 9.30 -16.96
N ALA A 17 -16.98 9.43 -18.22
CA ALA A 17 -16.10 9.83 -19.32
C ALA A 17 -15.50 11.22 -19.11
N SER A 18 -16.29 12.17 -18.61
CA SER A 18 -15.81 13.51 -18.25
C SER A 18 -14.74 13.44 -17.15
N PHE A 19 -14.95 12.61 -16.13
CA PHE A 19 -13.96 12.41 -15.08
C PHE A 19 -12.67 11.80 -15.62
N HIS A 20 -12.75 10.75 -16.46
CA HIS A 20 -11.56 10.14 -17.06
C HIS A 20 -10.75 11.11 -17.92
N ASN A 21 -11.43 11.97 -18.69
CA ASN A 21 -10.74 13.03 -19.45
C ASN A 21 -10.01 14.02 -18.52
N TYR A 22 -10.65 14.42 -17.42
CA TYR A 22 -10.01 15.26 -16.40
C TYR A 22 -8.82 14.56 -15.77
N ALA A 23 -8.99 13.31 -15.32
CA ALA A 23 -7.97 12.51 -14.67
C ALA A 23 -6.74 12.30 -15.57
N SER A 24 -6.94 12.08 -16.87
CA SER A 24 -5.85 11.95 -17.83
C SER A 24 -5.01 13.23 -17.93
N LEU A 25 -5.64 14.41 -17.88
CA LEU A 25 -4.93 15.69 -17.92
C LEU A 25 -4.19 15.96 -16.61
N THR A 26 -4.78 15.61 -15.47
CA THR A 26 -4.14 15.78 -14.17
C THR A 26 -3.04 14.75 -13.92
N ASP A 27 -3.13 13.56 -14.50
CA ASP A 27 -2.06 12.55 -14.43
C ASP A 27 -0.76 13.06 -15.05
N GLU A 28 -0.83 13.77 -16.19
CA GLU A 28 0.35 14.42 -16.79
C GLU A 28 0.96 15.48 -15.86
N LEU A 29 0.13 16.24 -15.14
CA LEU A 29 0.58 17.23 -14.17
C LEU A 29 1.19 16.59 -12.92
N ILE A 30 0.60 15.49 -12.43
CA ILE A 30 1.14 14.70 -11.33
C ILE A 30 2.52 14.16 -11.72
N ASP A 31 2.66 13.60 -12.92
CA ASP A 31 3.92 13.04 -13.39
C ASP A 31 5.00 14.13 -13.52
N GLN A 32 4.64 15.32 -14.04
CA GLN A 32 5.55 16.47 -14.06
C GLN A 32 5.95 16.94 -12.65
N GLU A 33 5.01 16.97 -11.71
CA GLU A 33 5.28 17.36 -10.31
C GLU A 33 6.23 16.35 -9.64
N THR A 34 6.15 15.06 -9.97
CA THR A 34 7.05 14.05 -9.40
C THR A 34 8.51 14.20 -9.80
N GLU A 35 8.81 14.89 -10.91
CA GLU A 35 10.18 15.21 -11.33
C GLU A 35 10.90 16.15 -10.34
N LEU A 36 10.15 16.82 -9.46
CA LEU A 36 10.71 17.61 -8.36
C LEU A 36 11.28 16.75 -7.22
N GLY A 37 11.10 15.42 -7.25
CA GLY A 37 11.62 14.51 -6.24
C GLY A 37 11.10 14.86 -4.84
N ASP A 38 12.01 15.10 -3.89
CA ASP A 38 11.66 15.45 -2.50
C ASP A 38 10.84 16.74 -2.36
N ASP A 39 10.92 17.64 -3.34
CA ASP A 39 10.25 18.93 -3.31
C ASP A 39 8.80 18.88 -3.81
N ASN A 40 8.39 17.78 -4.48
CA ASN A 40 7.03 17.63 -5.00
C ASN A 40 5.97 17.79 -3.90
N THR A 41 4.87 18.47 -4.19
CA THR A 41 3.85 18.92 -3.23
C THR A 41 2.58 18.09 -3.25
N LEU A 42 2.68 16.83 -3.71
CA LEU A 42 1.52 15.94 -3.85
C LEU A 42 0.84 15.62 -2.51
N ASP A 43 1.52 15.79 -1.38
CA ASP A 43 0.91 15.73 -0.04
C ASP A 43 -0.17 16.81 0.16
N VAL A 44 0.04 18.00 -0.38
CA VAL A 44 -0.94 19.11 -0.35
C VAL A 44 -2.14 18.82 -1.25
N THR A 45 -1.88 18.22 -2.43
CA THR A 45 -2.93 17.76 -3.35
C THR A 45 -3.82 16.72 -2.66
N VAL A 46 -3.21 15.71 -2.03
CA VAL A 46 -3.91 14.68 -1.26
C VAL A 46 -4.73 15.28 -0.12
N GLU A 47 -4.16 16.19 0.66
CA GLU A 47 -4.87 16.85 1.77
C GLU A 47 -6.13 17.58 1.30
N SER A 48 -6.00 18.36 0.23
CA SER A 48 -7.12 19.13 -0.35
C SER A 48 -8.20 18.21 -0.90
N HIS A 49 -7.80 17.12 -1.55
CA HIS A 49 -8.69 16.15 -2.18
C HIS A 49 -9.54 15.41 -1.15
N ILE A 50 -8.97 15.01 0.01
CA ILE A 50 -9.72 14.35 1.09
C ILE A 50 -10.95 15.17 1.51
N SER A 51 -10.81 16.48 1.65
CA SER A 51 -11.93 17.37 2.03
C SER A 51 -12.93 17.54 0.89
N ALA A 52 -12.45 17.76 -0.33
CA ALA A 52 -13.29 17.93 -1.51
C ALA A 52 -14.15 16.68 -1.80
N LEU A 53 -13.52 15.50 -1.80
CA LEU A 53 -14.20 14.22 -2.02
C LEU A 53 -15.22 13.93 -0.92
N THR A 54 -14.90 14.25 0.33
CA THR A 54 -15.85 14.08 1.43
C THR A 54 -17.08 14.96 1.25
N ILE A 55 -16.89 16.24 0.93
CA ILE A 55 -17.99 17.17 0.71
C ILE A 55 -18.86 16.70 -0.45
N ARG A 56 -18.27 16.32 -1.58
CA ARG A 56 -19.04 15.79 -2.72
C ARG A 56 -19.81 14.55 -2.31
N TYR A 57 -19.16 13.55 -1.73
CA TYR A 57 -19.81 12.30 -1.30
C TYR A 57 -21.01 12.52 -0.38
N ILE A 58 -20.91 13.44 0.60
CA ILE A 58 -21.99 13.65 1.58
C ILE A 58 -23.10 14.58 1.09
N ALA A 59 -22.82 15.44 0.11
CA ALA A 59 -23.69 16.55 -0.29
C ALA A 59 -24.29 16.42 -1.69
N THR A 60 -23.73 15.58 -2.57
CA THR A 60 -24.17 15.42 -3.96
C THR A 60 -24.73 14.02 -4.23
N ASP A 61 -25.42 13.91 -5.37
CA ASP A 61 -25.93 12.67 -5.94
C ASP A 61 -25.01 12.11 -7.04
N GLU A 62 -23.72 12.49 -7.02
CA GLU A 62 -22.72 12.05 -7.99
C GLU A 62 -22.68 10.51 -8.12
N PRO A 63 -22.67 9.95 -9.34
CA PRO A 63 -22.69 8.49 -9.51
C PRO A 63 -21.55 7.82 -8.74
N LEU A 64 -21.83 6.69 -8.10
CA LEU A 64 -20.82 5.99 -7.29
C LEU A 64 -19.60 5.59 -8.13
N SER A 65 -19.80 5.21 -9.39
CA SER A 65 -18.73 4.91 -10.34
C SER A 65 -17.74 6.07 -10.55
N VAL A 66 -18.23 7.31 -10.54
CA VAL A 66 -17.38 8.52 -10.64
C VAL A 66 -16.56 8.69 -9.36
N VAL A 67 -17.18 8.48 -8.20
CA VAL A 67 -16.51 8.52 -6.89
C VAL A 67 -15.44 7.42 -6.80
N GLU A 68 -15.69 6.22 -7.32
CA GLU A 68 -14.71 5.13 -7.41
C GLU A 68 -13.53 5.50 -8.30
N ALA A 69 -13.80 5.99 -9.50
CA ALA A 69 -12.74 6.46 -10.40
C ALA A 69 -11.89 7.57 -9.77
N GLU A 70 -12.54 8.46 -9.01
CA GLU A 70 -11.84 9.51 -8.27
C GLU A 70 -11.00 8.98 -7.11
N LEU A 71 -11.44 7.95 -6.40
CA LEU A 71 -10.65 7.28 -5.37
C LEU A 71 -9.39 6.62 -5.95
N HIS A 72 -9.50 5.97 -7.11
CA HIS A 72 -8.33 5.41 -7.79
C HIS A 72 -7.31 6.49 -8.17
N HIS A 73 -7.78 7.60 -8.73
CA HIS A 73 -6.91 8.75 -9.05
C HIS A 73 -6.28 9.37 -7.80
N PHE A 74 -7.03 9.44 -6.70
CA PHE A 74 -6.54 9.89 -5.40
C PHE A 74 -5.41 8.99 -4.86
N TRP A 75 -5.59 7.67 -4.88
CA TRP A 75 -4.55 6.73 -4.43
C TRP A 75 -3.33 6.75 -5.33
N ARG A 76 -3.51 6.83 -6.65
CA ARG A 76 -2.42 7.05 -7.59
C ARG A 76 -1.60 8.28 -7.19
N THR A 77 -2.25 9.41 -6.91
CA THR A 77 -1.57 10.66 -6.49
C THR A 77 -0.73 10.45 -5.21
N ALA A 78 -1.31 9.81 -4.20
CA ALA A 78 -0.62 9.50 -2.94
C ALA A 78 0.61 8.59 -3.15
N ILE A 79 0.44 7.53 -3.95
CA ILE A 79 1.50 6.56 -4.26
C ILE A 79 2.61 7.22 -5.10
N GLN A 80 2.26 8.07 -6.06
CA GLN A 80 3.22 8.83 -6.87
C GLN A 80 4.08 9.77 -6.02
N GLY A 81 3.46 10.51 -5.10
CA GLY A 81 4.18 11.37 -4.15
C GLY A 81 5.15 10.55 -3.30
N ALA A 82 4.65 9.50 -2.63
CA ALA A 82 5.44 8.63 -1.78
C ALA A 82 6.64 7.99 -2.49
N ARG A 83 6.46 7.53 -3.73
CA ARG A 83 7.52 6.98 -4.57
C ARG A 83 8.60 8.02 -4.92
N HIS A 84 8.18 9.27 -5.04
CA HIS A 84 8.93 10.52 -5.23
C HIS A 84 9.88 10.92 -4.11
N TRP A 85 9.54 10.56 -2.87
CA TRP A 85 10.19 11.08 -1.68
C TRP A 85 11.16 10.08 -1.08
N LYS A 86 12.36 10.53 -0.73
CA LYS A 86 13.32 9.71 0.01
C LYS A 86 12.74 9.24 1.34
N PRO A 87 13.21 8.11 1.89
CA PRO A 87 12.62 7.53 3.09
C PRO A 87 12.57 8.47 4.31
N GLU A 88 13.53 9.38 4.44
CA GLU A 88 13.64 10.36 5.53
C GLU A 88 12.72 11.58 5.36
N ASN A 89 12.08 11.73 4.20
CA ASN A 89 11.25 12.89 3.93
C ASN A 89 9.97 12.83 4.79
N ARG A 90 9.76 13.86 5.63
CA ARG A 90 8.60 14.01 6.51
C ARG A 90 7.25 13.99 5.79
N LYS A 91 7.21 14.20 4.47
CA LYS A 91 5.97 14.11 3.68
C LYS A 91 5.35 12.71 3.71
N HIS A 92 6.17 11.66 3.91
CA HIS A 92 5.67 10.32 4.22
C HIS A 92 4.79 10.32 5.47
N ASP A 93 5.26 10.87 6.58
CA ASP A 93 4.51 10.92 7.83
C ASP A 93 3.28 11.84 7.74
N THR A 94 3.38 12.93 6.99
CA THR A 94 2.22 13.77 6.63
C THR A 94 1.15 12.96 5.92
N LEU A 95 1.53 12.19 4.89
CA LEU A 95 0.59 11.39 4.11
C LEU A 95 -0.09 10.31 4.96
N ILE A 96 0.67 9.63 5.81
CA ILE A 96 0.14 8.64 6.76
C ILE A 96 -0.87 9.29 7.72
N ARG A 97 -0.53 10.44 8.28
CA ARG A 97 -1.45 11.20 9.14
C ARG A 97 -2.73 11.59 8.40
N LEU A 98 -2.64 12.03 7.15
CA LEU A 98 -3.81 12.40 6.33
C LEU A 98 -4.72 11.19 6.07
N ILE A 99 -4.15 10.03 5.74
CA ILE A 99 -4.90 8.78 5.55
C ILE A 99 -5.60 8.35 6.85
N LEU A 100 -4.90 8.41 7.98
CA LEU A 100 -5.49 8.11 9.29
C LEU A 100 -6.59 9.10 9.67
N GLN A 101 -6.41 10.39 9.38
CA GLN A 101 -7.43 11.41 9.60
C GLN A 101 -8.66 11.19 8.73
N ALA A 102 -8.48 10.78 7.47
CA ALA A 102 -9.58 10.37 6.61
C ALA A 102 -10.30 9.19 7.24
N ARG A 103 -9.59 8.10 7.58
CA ARG A 103 -10.14 6.91 8.24
C ARG A 103 -10.91 7.21 9.51
N ALA A 104 -10.40 8.15 10.32
CA ALA A 104 -11.01 8.58 11.57
C ALA A 104 -12.35 9.33 11.39
N ARG A 105 -12.73 9.73 10.17
CA ARG A 105 -14.06 10.25 9.85
C ARG A 105 -15.16 9.18 9.98
N GLY A 106 -14.77 7.90 10.04
CA GLY A 106 -15.68 6.78 10.23
C GLY A 106 -16.58 6.56 9.02
N THR A 107 -17.64 5.78 9.22
CA THR A 107 -18.60 5.48 8.15
C THR A 107 -19.42 6.73 7.82
N LEU A 108 -19.28 7.21 6.60
CA LEU A 108 -20.07 8.31 6.06
C LEU A 108 -21.36 7.79 5.42
N THR A 109 -22.40 8.63 5.46
CA THR A 109 -23.66 8.41 4.74
C THR A 109 -23.75 9.35 3.54
N ARG A 110 -24.54 8.99 2.53
CA ARG A 110 -24.81 9.85 1.35
C ARG A 110 -26.31 9.91 0.99
N PRO A 111 -26.77 10.93 0.23
CA PRO A 111 -28.18 11.10 -0.16
C PRO A 111 -28.75 9.93 -0.99
N LEU A 112 -30.04 9.61 -0.82
CA LEU A 112 -30.70 8.45 -1.46
C LEU A 112 -30.79 8.50 -2.99
N SER A 113 -30.98 9.70 -3.54
CA SER A 113 -31.14 9.93 -4.99
C SER A 113 -29.92 9.48 -5.80
N SER A 114 -28.79 9.25 -5.13
CA SER A 114 -27.54 8.79 -5.71
C SER A 114 -27.42 7.27 -5.86
N VAL A 115 -28.41 6.49 -5.41
CA VAL A 115 -28.35 5.01 -5.33
C VAL A 115 -29.44 4.33 -6.17
N SER A 116 -30.48 5.06 -6.55
CA SER A 116 -31.57 4.54 -7.38
C SER A 116 -32.15 5.71 -8.15
N GLY A 117 -32.30 5.58 -9.48
CA GLY A 117 -32.85 6.60 -10.39
C GLY A 117 -34.34 6.94 -10.16
N GLY A 118 -34.80 6.90 -8.91
CA GLY A 118 -36.13 7.28 -8.47
C GLY A 118 -36.17 8.75 -8.06
N GLN A 119 -37.19 9.45 -8.55
CA GLN A 119 -37.53 10.84 -8.24
C GLN A 119 -38.08 11.01 -6.82
N GLU A 120 -37.36 10.56 -5.79
CA GLU A 120 -37.72 10.90 -4.40
C GLU A 120 -37.00 12.18 -3.98
N ALA A 121 -37.77 13.15 -3.49
CA ALA A 121 -37.28 14.45 -3.08
C ALA A 121 -36.17 14.34 -2.02
N LEU A 122 -35.14 15.18 -2.17
CA LEU A 122 -34.03 15.37 -1.22
C LEU A 122 -34.57 15.81 0.16
N SER A 123 -35.01 14.85 0.97
CA SER A 123 -35.26 15.05 2.39
C SER A 123 -33.98 14.72 3.15
N SER A 124 -33.60 15.57 4.10
CA SER A 124 -32.45 15.40 5.00
C SER A 124 -32.48 14.07 5.79
N ASN A 125 -33.63 13.41 5.85
CA ASN A 125 -33.82 12.10 6.49
C ASN A 125 -33.49 10.89 5.59
N ASN A 126 -33.18 11.09 4.31
CA ASN A 126 -32.95 10.01 3.35
C ASN A 126 -31.46 9.83 3.02
N ARG A 127 -30.66 9.41 4.01
CA ARG A 127 -29.22 9.13 3.85
C ARG A 127 -28.93 7.65 4.12
N ARG A 128 -28.02 7.04 3.36
CA ARG A 128 -27.63 5.63 3.53
C ARG A 128 -26.12 5.44 3.55
N ASN A 129 -25.70 4.37 4.21
CA ASN A 129 -24.37 3.80 4.04
C ASN A 129 -24.34 3.06 2.71
N VAL A 130 -23.38 3.40 1.86
CA VAL A 130 -23.18 2.75 0.57
C VAL A 130 -21.80 2.10 0.57
N VAL A 131 -21.73 0.90 0.01
CA VAL A 131 -20.47 0.19 -0.21
C VAL A 131 -20.06 0.36 -1.67
N PHE A 132 -18.76 0.48 -1.89
CA PHE A 132 -18.16 0.47 -3.21
C PHE A 132 -18.13 -0.94 -3.80
N SER A 133 -17.69 -1.06 -5.04
CA SER A 133 -17.57 -2.32 -5.77
C SER A 133 -16.66 -3.35 -5.09
N ASP A 134 -15.69 -2.92 -4.28
CA ASP A 134 -14.84 -3.78 -3.45
C ASP A 134 -15.49 -4.18 -2.09
N GLY A 135 -16.73 -3.77 -1.84
CA GLY A 135 -17.49 -4.04 -0.62
C GLY A 135 -17.15 -3.13 0.56
N SER A 136 -16.25 -2.15 0.37
CA SER A 136 -15.77 -1.27 1.42
C SER A 136 -16.53 0.07 1.47
N ARG A 137 -16.35 0.85 2.54
CA ARG A 137 -17.00 2.15 2.78
C ARG A 137 -15.99 3.28 2.73
N LEU A 138 -16.45 4.46 2.26
CA LEU A 138 -15.61 5.64 2.14
C LEU A 138 -14.94 5.99 3.47
N TRP A 139 -13.62 6.13 3.38
CA TRP A 139 -12.67 6.38 4.45
C TRP A 139 -12.53 5.34 5.54
N SER A 140 -13.60 4.84 6.16
CA SER A 140 -13.46 3.91 7.30
C SER A 140 -12.67 2.65 6.93
N ASP A 141 -12.85 2.21 5.69
CA ASP A 141 -12.28 0.97 5.18
C ASP A 141 -11.17 1.22 4.14
N LEU A 142 -10.91 2.49 3.78
CA LEU A 142 -9.93 2.91 2.78
C LEU A 142 -10.11 2.16 1.43
N PRO A 143 -11.27 2.34 0.75
CA PRO A 143 -11.61 1.65 -0.49
C PRO A 143 -10.49 1.71 -1.51
N PHE A 144 -10.18 0.59 -2.16
CA PHE A 144 -9.18 0.48 -3.23
C PHE A 144 -7.71 0.77 -2.88
N LEU A 145 -7.38 1.36 -1.73
CA LEU A 145 -5.98 1.66 -1.35
C LEU A 145 -5.10 0.43 -1.47
N GLY A 146 -5.54 -0.70 -0.90
CA GLY A 146 -4.79 -1.94 -0.95
C GLY A 146 -4.62 -2.49 -2.36
N THR A 147 -5.67 -2.40 -3.18
CA THR A 147 -5.68 -2.88 -4.57
C THR A 147 -4.72 -2.05 -5.44
N ASP A 148 -4.84 -0.73 -5.42
CA ASP A 148 -4.05 0.18 -6.24
C ASP A 148 -2.58 0.15 -5.84
N LEU A 149 -2.31 0.07 -4.54
CA LEU A 149 -0.96 -0.09 -4.02
C LEU A 149 -0.32 -1.40 -4.49
N VAL A 150 -1.03 -2.52 -4.37
CA VAL A 150 -0.52 -3.83 -4.78
C VAL A 150 -0.32 -3.90 -6.29
N GLN A 151 -1.20 -3.27 -7.07
CA GLN A 151 -1.05 -3.20 -8.52
C GLN A 151 0.23 -2.44 -8.90
N GLU A 152 0.39 -1.20 -8.42
CA GLU A 152 1.60 -0.40 -8.68
C GLU A 152 2.88 -1.13 -8.20
N TRP A 153 2.79 -1.80 -7.05
CA TRP A 153 3.90 -2.55 -6.48
C TRP A 153 4.32 -3.74 -7.37
N LEU A 154 3.37 -4.60 -7.76
CA LEU A 154 3.66 -5.83 -8.49
C LEU A 154 4.01 -5.57 -9.96
N ASP A 155 3.35 -4.61 -10.61
CA ASP A 155 3.60 -4.28 -12.02
C ASP A 155 5.05 -3.82 -12.26
N ARG A 156 5.64 -3.15 -11.25
CA ARG A 156 7.00 -2.62 -11.32
C ARG A 156 8.04 -3.45 -10.59
N PHE A 157 7.64 -4.47 -9.83
CA PHE A 157 8.52 -5.23 -8.96
C PHE A 157 9.78 -5.76 -9.69
N SER A 158 9.60 -6.24 -10.92
CA SER A 158 10.68 -6.82 -11.74
C SER A 158 11.41 -5.82 -12.65
N GLN A 159 11.04 -4.54 -12.64
CA GLN A 159 11.64 -3.52 -13.50
C GLN A 159 12.92 -2.96 -12.85
N LEU A 160 13.99 -2.84 -13.64
CA LEU A 160 15.31 -2.41 -13.16
C LEU A 160 15.43 -0.89 -13.00
N ASP A 161 14.70 -0.12 -13.81
CA ASP A 161 14.60 1.33 -13.70
C ASP A 161 14.10 1.76 -12.31
N TYR A 162 13.16 1.01 -11.73
CA TYR A 162 12.62 1.25 -10.40
C TYR A 162 13.66 1.17 -9.26
N ALA A 163 14.70 0.37 -9.47
CA ALA A 163 15.80 0.19 -8.52
C ALA A 163 16.97 1.15 -8.80
N ASN A 164 17.16 1.53 -10.06
CA ASN A 164 18.33 2.29 -10.51
C ASN A 164 18.06 3.80 -10.67
N HIS A 165 16.80 4.21 -10.82
CA HIS A 165 16.38 5.60 -10.96
C HIS A 165 15.79 6.10 -9.63
N ASN A 166 16.51 7.02 -8.97
CA ASN A 166 16.07 7.73 -7.76
C ASN A 166 15.63 6.83 -6.58
N ASN A 167 16.01 5.54 -6.57
CA ASN A 167 15.66 4.55 -5.56
C ASN A 167 14.14 4.46 -5.28
N GLN A 168 13.31 4.60 -6.31
CA GLN A 168 11.84 4.58 -6.19
C GLN A 168 11.32 3.35 -5.42
N ARG A 169 11.95 2.18 -5.58
CA ARG A 169 11.60 0.98 -4.79
C ARG A 169 11.79 1.17 -3.29
N VAL A 170 12.91 1.76 -2.88
CA VAL A 170 13.22 2.02 -1.47
C VAL A 170 12.26 3.06 -0.91
N ASN A 171 11.99 4.11 -1.69
CA ASN A 171 11.04 5.17 -1.33
C ASN A 171 9.64 4.60 -1.09
N LEU A 172 9.10 3.84 -2.05
CA LEU A 172 7.78 3.23 -1.90
C LEU A 172 7.77 2.20 -0.76
N SER A 173 8.80 1.35 -0.62
CA SER A 173 8.93 0.45 0.54
C SER A 173 8.80 1.17 1.87
N SER A 174 9.42 2.34 2.01
CA SER A 174 9.38 3.12 3.25
C SER A 174 7.98 3.66 3.56
N PHE A 175 7.19 3.99 2.53
CA PHE A 175 5.80 4.40 2.68
C PHE A 175 4.91 3.23 3.10
N VAL A 176 5.08 2.08 2.43
CA VAL A 176 4.30 0.87 2.72
C VAL A 176 4.60 0.33 4.12
N GLY A 177 5.87 0.38 4.55
CA GLY A 177 6.26 0.08 5.93
C GLY A 177 5.49 0.95 6.93
N ARG A 178 5.43 2.27 6.70
CA ARG A 178 4.67 3.17 7.58
C ARG A 178 3.17 2.87 7.61
N LEU A 179 2.54 2.53 6.47
CA LEU A 179 1.13 2.10 6.46
C LEU A 179 0.93 0.89 7.38
N LEU A 180 1.84 -0.08 7.30
CA LEU A 180 1.80 -1.27 8.15
C LEU A 180 1.98 -0.94 9.64
N SER A 181 2.89 -0.02 9.97
CA SER A 181 3.15 0.41 11.36
C SER A 181 1.92 0.99 12.06
N VAL A 182 1.02 1.63 11.30
CA VAL A 182 -0.22 2.25 11.83
C VAL A 182 -1.46 1.36 11.67
N GLY A 183 -1.27 0.08 11.36
CA GLY A 183 -2.34 -0.90 11.29
C GLY A 183 -3.19 -0.85 10.02
N ILE A 184 -2.63 -0.40 8.90
CA ILE A 184 -3.21 -0.54 7.57
C ILE A 184 -2.54 -1.75 6.90
N TYR A 185 -3.23 -2.89 6.92
CA TYR A 185 -2.66 -4.19 6.55
C TYR A 185 -3.06 -4.68 5.15
N ASN A 186 -4.31 -4.44 4.74
CA ASN A 186 -4.81 -4.84 3.42
C ASN A 186 -4.04 -4.08 2.30
N GLY A 187 -3.27 -4.81 1.51
CA GLY A 187 -2.32 -4.27 0.53
C GLY A 187 -0.87 -4.30 1.02
N PRO A 188 -0.48 -3.53 2.06
CA PRO A 188 0.88 -3.53 2.61
C PRO A 188 1.41 -4.91 3.01
N ALA A 189 0.56 -5.79 3.56
CA ALA A 189 0.96 -7.16 3.90
C ALA A 189 1.33 -7.98 2.66
N THR A 190 0.61 -7.83 1.54
CA THR A 190 0.96 -8.45 0.25
C THR A 190 2.30 -7.94 -0.27
N CYS A 191 2.53 -6.62 -0.17
CA CYS A 191 3.79 -6.00 -0.58
C CYS A 191 4.97 -6.56 0.22
N LEU A 192 4.85 -6.61 1.56
CA LEU A 192 5.87 -7.18 2.44
C LEU A 192 6.14 -8.65 2.11
N LEU A 193 5.10 -9.47 1.97
CA LEU A 193 5.25 -10.89 1.70
C LEU A 193 5.92 -11.16 0.35
N SER A 194 5.54 -10.39 -0.67
CA SER A 194 6.19 -10.45 -1.99
C SER A 194 7.67 -10.08 -1.89
N LEU A 195 8.03 -9.06 -1.11
CA LEU A 195 9.40 -8.62 -0.94
C LEU A 195 10.25 -9.64 -0.19
N PHE A 196 9.73 -10.24 0.89
CA PHE A 196 10.40 -11.33 1.58
C PHE A 196 10.62 -12.53 0.66
N ARG A 197 9.57 -13.01 -0.01
CA ARG A 197 9.64 -14.14 -0.93
C ARG A 197 10.70 -13.92 -2.01
N GLU A 198 10.70 -12.74 -2.63
CA GLU A 198 11.57 -12.45 -3.76
C GLU A 198 13.01 -12.15 -3.33
N THR A 199 13.23 -11.61 -2.14
CA THR A 199 14.58 -11.30 -1.62
C THR A 199 15.23 -12.51 -0.96
N LEU A 200 14.47 -13.29 -0.18
CA LEU A 200 15.01 -14.29 0.74
C LEU A 200 14.71 -15.74 0.33
N GLU A 201 13.64 -15.97 -0.44
CA GLU A 201 13.22 -17.33 -0.81
C GLU A 201 13.45 -17.67 -2.28
N THR A 202 13.77 -16.69 -3.11
CA THR A 202 13.99 -16.89 -4.54
C THR A 202 15.48 -16.92 -4.82
N ASP A 203 15.95 -17.94 -5.53
CA ASP A 203 17.36 -18.04 -5.93
C ASP A 203 17.71 -16.93 -6.93
N ARG A 204 18.38 -15.89 -6.42
CA ARG A 204 18.79 -14.70 -7.17
C ARG A 204 20.28 -14.47 -6.98
N PRO A 205 20.98 -13.96 -8.00
CA PRO A 205 22.36 -13.52 -7.81
C PRO A 205 22.39 -12.39 -6.79
N LEU A 206 23.48 -12.28 -6.04
CA LEU A 206 23.68 -11.17 -5.10
C LEU A 206 23.63 -9.82 -5.84
N LYS A 207 24.37 -9.72 -6.95
CA LYS A 207 24.45 -8.52 -7.79
C LYS A 207 24.27 -8.86 -9.28
N SER A 208 23.53 -8.02 -10.01
CA SER A 208 23.38 -8.15 -11.46
C SER A 208 22.82 -6.88 -12.09
N ASP A 209 23.44 -6.37 -13.16
CA ASP A 209 22.92 -5.21 -13.89
C ASP A 209 21.88 -5.59 -14.96
N LYS A 210 21.66 -6.89 -15.19
CA LYS A 210 20.80 -7.42 -16.27
C LYS A 210 19.42 -7.88 -15.78
N LYS A 211 19.30 -8.19 -14.49
CA LYS A 211 18.06 -8.65 -13.87
C LYS A 211 18.04 -8.24 -12.40
N VAL A 212 16.84 -8.13 -11.82
CA VAL A 212 16.67 -7.82 -10.41
C VAL A 212 17.41 -8.84 -9.55
N SER A 213 18.40 -8.36 -8.80
CA SER A 213 19.28 -9.15 -7.91
C SER A 213 18.90 -8.92 -6.44
N VAL A 214 19.49 -9.69 -5.52
CA VAL A 214 19.28 -9.49 -4.07
C VAL A 214 19.64 -8.06 -3.66
N ASN A 215 20.76 -7.51 -4.15
CA ASN A 215 21.17 -6.13 -3.91
C ASN A 215 20.08 -5.09 -4.26
N HIS A 216 19.27 -5.32 -5.28
CA HIS A 216 18.21 -4.38 -5.66
C HIS A 216 16.99 -4.47 -4.73
N LEU A 217 16.81 -5.57 -4.02
CA LEU A 217 15.63 -5.84 -3.20
C LEU A 217 15.91 -5.66 -1.70
N ILE A 218 17.10 -6.02 -1.24
CA ILE A 218 17.45 -6.00 0.18
C ILE A 218 17.44 -4.59 0.77
N HIS A 219 17.83 -3.56 0.00
CA HIS A 219 17.72 -2.16 0.42
C HIS A 219 16.26 -1.71 0.57
N ALA A 220 15.40 -2.20 -0.30
CA ALA A 220 13.96 -1.94 -0.21
C ALA A 220 13.35 -2.68 0.98
N LEU A 221 13.83 -3.89 1.30
CA LEU A 221 13.42 -4.65 2.47
C LEU A 221 13.87 -3.97 3.76
N ALA A 222 15.12 -3.50 3.82
CA ALA A 222 15.65 -2.75 4.96
C ALA A 222 14.83 -1.48 5.23
N ALA A 223 14.52 -0.70 4.19
CA ALA A 223 13.67 0.47 4.32
C ALA A 223 12.24 0.12 4.75
N PHE A 224 11.66 -0.97 4.24
CA PHE A 224 10.35 -1.42 4.69
C PHE A 224 10.39 -1.74 6.19
N LEU A 225 11.32 -2.61 6.63
CA LEU A 225 11.41 -3.09 8.01
C LEU A 225 11.68 -1.94 8.99
N ARG A 226 12.58 -1.02 8.63
CA ARG A 226 12.86 0.19 9.42
C ARG A 226 11.61 0.97 9.80
N TYR A 227 10.65 1.08 8.87
CA TYR A 227 9.44 1.88 9.07
C TYR A 227 8.19 1.07 9.39
N ALA A 228 8.23 -0.25 9.25
CA ALA A 228 7.15 -1.15 9.66
C ALA A 228 7.09 -1.36 11.17
N ASP A 229 8.19 -1.09 11.87
CA ASP A 229 8.33 -1.31 13.31
C ASP A 229 7.89 -2.77 13.66
N ASN A 230 7.29 -2.96 14.83
CA ASN A 230 6.79 -4.24 15.32
C ASN A 230 5.67 -4.89 14.46
N SER A 231 5.11 -4.19 13.46
CA SER A 231 3.98 -4.72 12.69
C SER A 231 4.37 -5.86 11.75
N ALA A 232 5.61 -5.89 11.27
CA ALA A 232 6.05 -6.92 10.32
C ALA A 232 6.01 -8.34 10.93
N ILE A 233 6.53 -8.48 12.15
CA ILE A 233 6.54 -9.75 12.89
C ILE A 233 5.15 -10.12 13.41
N SER A 234 4.30 -9.14 13.73
CA SER A 234 2.93 -9.38 14.20
C SER A 234 2.09 -10.16 13.19
N LEU A 235 2.41 -10.07 11.89
CA LEU A 235 1.76 -10.86 10.83
C LEU A 235 2.08 -12.36 10.89
N SER A 236 3.24 -12.72 11.44
CA SER A 236 3.73 -14.10 11.54
C SER A 236 3.41 -14.77 12.87
N ASN A 237 2.97 -14.02 13.89
CA ASN A 237 2.90 -14.47 15.29
C ASN A 237 1.63 -15.25 15.68
N GLY A 238 0.79 -15.65 14.73
CA GLY A 238 -0.33 -16.57 14.97
C GLY A 238 -1.47 -16.06 15.88
N SER A 239 -1.39 -14.85 16.43
CA SER A 239 -2.55 -14.13 16.99
C SER A 239 -3.58 -13.86 15.88
N GLU A 240 -4.83 -13.52 16.22
CA GLU A 240 -5.84 -13.13 15.21
C GLU A 240 -5.22 -12.17 14.20
N ALA A 241 -4.92 -12.70 13.00
CA ALA A 241 -4.16 -11.95 12.03
C ALA A 241 -4.99 -10.71 11.67
N PRO A 242 -4.37 -9.52 11.64
CA PRO A 242 -5.09 -8.34 11.23
C PRO A 242 -5.71 -8.55 9.85
N ASN A 243 -6.74 -7.77 9.49
CA ASN A 243 -7.36 -7.89 8.17
C ASN A 243 -6.36 -7.51 7.06
N VAL A 244 -5.63 -8.51 6.57
CA VAL A 244 -4.64 -8.42 5.48
C VAL A 244 -5.30 -8.53 4.09
N GLY A 245 -6.63 -8.70 4.04
CA GLY A 245 -7.34 -9.02 2.80
C GLY A 245 -7.00 -10.40 2.25
N THR A 246 -7.38 -10.64 0.99
CA THR A 246 -7.00 -11.87 0.27
C THR A 246 -5.58 -11.71 -0.26
N LEU A 247 -4.65 -12.52 0.25
CA LEU A 247 -3.28 -12.57 -0.27
C LEU A 247 -3.26 -13.27 -1.65
N PRO A 248 -2.73 -12.64 -2.70
CA PRO A 248 -2.56 -13.29 -3.99
C PRO A 248 -1.65 -14.52 -3.88
N GLN A 249 -1.99 -15.60 -4.57
CA GLN A 249 -1.19 -16.84 -4.53
C GLN A 249 0.26 -16.63 -4.97
N SER A 250 0.50 -15.70 -5.91
CA SER A 250 1.83 -15.32 -6.37
C SER A 250 2.72 -14.78 -5.25
N ALA A 251 2.15 -14.02 -4.30
CA ALA A 251 2.84 -13.51 -3.12
C ALA A 251 2.85 -14.54 -1.98
N ALA A 252 1.73 -15.22 -1.74
CA ALA A 252 1.58 -16.14 -0.62
C ALA A 252 2.39 -17.43 -0.75
N SER A 253 2.61 -17.92 -1.98
CA SER A 253 3.36 -19.14 -2.23
C SER A 253 4.81 -19.09 -1.74
N LEU A 254 5.38 -20.25 -1.42
CA LEU A 254 6.79 -20.36 -1.05
C LEU A 254 7.70 -20.18 -2.27
N GLY A 255 8.80 -19.45 -2.09
CA GLY A 255 9.90 -19.39 -3.05
C GLY A 255 10.71 -20.69 -3.10
N GLU A 256 11.60 -20.78 -4.07
CA GLU A 256 12.38 -21.99 -4.35
C GLU A 256 13.24 -22.44 -3.17
N LEU A 257 13.99 -21.52 -2.55
CA LEU A 257 14.86 -21.82 -1.40
C LEU A 257 14.03 -22.27 -0.18
N ALA A 258 12.90 -21.61 0.08
CA ALA A 258 11.99 -21.98 1.16
C ALA A 258 11.40 -23.38 0.92
N ARG A 259 11.00 -23.71 -0.30
CA ARG A 259 10.52 -25.06 -0.66
C ARG A 259 11.60 -26.12 -0.51
N GLN A 260 12.83 -25.82 -0.96
CA GLN A 260 13.96 -26.74 -0.90
C GLN A 260 14.39 -27.04 0.54
N SER A 261 14.18 -26.10 1.47
CA SER A 261 14.46 -26.32 2.90
C SER A 261 13.66 -27.47 3.51
N GLY A 262 12.44 -27.72 3.02
CA GLY A 262 11.52 -28.72 3.55
C GLY A 262 10.99 -28.44 4.96
N THR A 263 11.34 -27.29 5.57
CA THR A 263 10.93 -26.93 6.94
C THR A 263 9.63 -26.12 6.98
N ILE A 264 9.29 -25.44 5.88
CA ILE A 264 8.09 -24.61 5.77
C ILE A 264 7.02 -25.35 4.97
N ASN A 265 5.86 -25.57 5.61
CA ASN A 265 4.76 -26.33 5.02
C ASN A 265 3.50 -25.49 4.74
N VAL A 266 3.52 -24.19 5.06
CA VAL A 266 2.35 -23.30 5.02
C VAL A 266 2.64 -22.09 4.13
N PRO A 267 1.76 -21.72 3.18
CA PRO A 267 1.86 -20.45 2.47
C PRO A 267 1.47 -19.28 3.39
N GLY A 268 1.77 -18.04 2.96
CA GLY A 268 1.44 -16.85 3.74
C GLY A 268 2.48 -16.50 4.78
N PHE A 269 2.09 -15.73 5.80
CA PHE A 269 2.90 -15.45 6.98
C PHE A 269 2.80 -16.61 7.98
N SER A 270 3.93 -17.02 8.55
CA SER A 270 4.00 -18.02 9.62
C SER A 270 5.29 -17.87 10.42
N VAL A 271 5.31 -18.42 11.64
CA VAL A 271 6.50 -18.42 12.50
C VAL A 271 7.66 -19.16 11.82
N GLU A 272 7.40 -20.29 11.18
CA GLU A 272 8.42 -21.10 10.49
C GLU A 272 9.03 -20.34 9.31
N ARG A 273 8.19 -19.62 8.55
CA ARG A 273 8.63 -18.80 7.43
C ARG A 273 9.45 -17.60 7.91
N TRP A 274 9.07 -17.00 9.04
CA TRP A 274 9.82 -15.93 9.70
C TRP A 274 11.21 -16.39 10.14
N LYS A 275 11.31 -17.55 10.81
CA LYS A 275 12.60 -18.15 11.20
C LYS A 275 13.50 -18.41 9.99
N PHE A 276 12.93 -18.91 8.89
CA PHE A 276 13.67 -19.09 7.65
C PHE A 276 14.18 -17.76 7.11
N TRP A 277 13.35 -16.71 7.08
CA TRP A 277 13.78 -15.38 6.63
C TRP A 277 14.92 -14.80 7.48
N MET A 278 14.86 -14.95 8.81
CA MET A 278 15.96 -14.55 9.69
C MET A 278 17.26 -15.26 9.34
N SER A 279 17.24 -16.59 9.21
CA SER A 279 18.42 -17.36 8.82
C SER A 279 18.96 -16.93 7.45
N ARG A 280 18.08 -16.63 6.48
CA ARG A 280 18.49 -16.10 5.18
C ARG A 280 19.12 -14.71 5.28
N LEU A 281 18.65 -13.85 6.17
CA LEU A 281 19.24 -12.53 6.41
C LEU A 281 20.62 -12.65 7.06
N GLU A 282 20.83 -13.59 7.99
CA GLU A 282 22.16 -13.92 8.56
C GLU A 282 23.15 -14.35 7.48
N GLU A 283 22.73 -15.21 6.56
CA GLU A 283 23.56 -15.62 5.44
C GLU A 283 23.92 -14.44 4.53
N LEU A 284 22.97 -13.55 4.26
CA LEU A 284 23.21 -12.35 3.43
C LEU A 284 24.09 -11.33 4.15
N ALA A 285 23.94 -11.14 5.45
CA ALA A 285 24.77 -10.27 6.28
C ALA A 285 26.25 -10.73 6.30
N ASN A 286 26.49 -12.03 6.15
CA ASN A 286 27.83 -12.63 6.10
C ASN A 286 28.33 -12.91 4.68
N CYS A 287 27.64 -12.42 3.64
CA CYS A 287 28.06 -12.64 2.27
C CYS A 287 29.27 -11.75 1.87
N GLY A 288 29.97 -12.12 0.80
CA GLY A 288 31.14 -11.37 0.31
C GLY A 288 30.83 -10.05 -0.41
N GLU A 289 29.55 -9.71 -0.61
CA GLU A 289 29.13 -8.49 -1.31
C GLU A 289 28.75 -7.40 -0.31
N GLU A 290 29.67 -6.45 -0.05
CA GLU A 290 29.58 -5.44 1.02
C GLU A 290 28.22 -4.71 1.11
N SER A 291 27.68 -4.26 -0.03
CA SER A 291 26.38 -3.57 -0.08
C SER A 291 25.22 -4.47 0.34
N VAL A 292 25.26 -5.76 0.00
CA VAL A 292 24.25 -6.75 0.42
C VAL A 292 24.46 -7.11 1.88
N ALA A 293 25.71 -7.32 2.30
CA ALA A 293 26.05 -7.63 3.69
C ALA A 293 25.57 -6.54 4.65
N THR A 294 25.83 -5.27 4.33
CA THR A 294 25.40 -4.12 5.14
C THR A 294 23.88 -4.06 5.26
N ALA A 295 23.15 -4.14 4.14
CA ALA A 295 21.69 -4.11 4.16
C ALA A 295 21.07 -5.35 4.82
N GLY A 296 21.73 -6.50 4.73
CA GLY A 296 21.33 -7.72 5.44
C GLY A 296 21.47 -7.57 6.95
N ALA A 297 22.57 -6.98 7.42
CA ALA A 297 22.76 -6.64 8.82
C ALA A 297 21.71 -5.64 9.31
N ASP A 298 21.44 -4.57 8.54
CA ASP A 298 20.37 -3.62 8.87
C ASP A 298 19.01 -4.31 9.02
N CYS A 299 18.66 -5.23 8.10
CA CYS A 299 17.42 -5.99 8.17
C CYS A 299 17.34 -6.85 9.44
N LEU A 300 18.44 -7.50 9.83
CA LEU A 300 18.51 -8.29 11.07
C LEU A 300 18.28 -7.41 12.28
N ASP A 301 18.99 -6.29 12.40
CA ASP A 301 18.85 -5.36 13.52
C ASP A 301 17.39 -4.92 13.69
N TYR A 302 16.68 -4.60 12.60
CA TYR A 302 15.25 -4.24 12.66
C TYR A 302 14.36 -5.41 13.07
N VAL A 303 14.61 -6.61 12.55
CA VAL A 303 13.83 -7.82 12.88
C VAL A 303 14.05 -8.26 14.32
N GLU A 304 15.28 -8.24 14.81
CA GLU A 304 15.63 -8.57 16.19
C GLU A 304 15.04 -7.55 17.16
N ALA A 305 15.19 -6.25 16.89
CA ALA A 305 14.57 -5.19 17.70
C ALA A 305 13.04 -5.38 17.79
N SER A 306 12.41 -5.73 16.67
CA SER A 306 10.97 -5.98 16.61
C SER A 306 10.57 -7.22 17.43
N SER A 307 11.38 -8.29 17.35
CA SER A 307 11.18 -9.53 18.10
C SER A 307 11.31 -9.31 19.61
N SER A 308 12.37 -8.61 20.04
CA SER A 308 12.59 -8.29 21.46
C SER A 308 11.49 -7.40 22.03
N SER A 309 10.92 -6.47 21.24
CA SER A 309 9.83 -5.62 21.68
C SER A 309 8.52 -6.39 21.93
N ILE A 310 8.26 -7.44 21.14
CA ILE A 310 7.03 -8.25 21.28
C ILE A 310 7.18 -9.34 22.33
N TYR A 311 8.29 -10.06 22.32
CA TYR A 311 8.51 -11.23 23.17
C TYR A 311 9.24 -10.92 24.48
N GLY A 312 9.82 -9.73 24.61
CA GLY A 312 10.63 -9.31 25.76
C GLY A 312 11.99 -10.03 25.83
N SER A 313 12.89 -9.59 26.71
CA SER A 313 14.23 -10.19 26.87
C SER A 313 14.22 -11.61 27.47
N LEU A 314 13.03 -12.13 27.83
CA LEU A 314 12.81 -13.50 28.32
C LEU A 314 12.25 -14.41 27.22
N GLY A 315 11.94 -13.86 26.04
CA GLY A 315 11.38 -14.57 24.89
C GLY A 315 12.42 -15.22 23.96
N ASP A 316 13.70 -14.90 24.12
CA ASP A 316 14.79 -15.53 23.35
C ASP A 316 14.78 -17.06 23.54
N HIS A 317 14.43 -17.53 24.74
CA HIS A 317 14.24 -18.96 25.01
C HIS A 317 12.98 -19.57 24.38
N ILE A 318 11.99 -18.77 23.95
CA ILE A 318 10.76 -19.24 23.30
C ILE A 318 10.98 -19.40 21.79
N LEU A 319 11.79 -18.54 21.17
CA LEU A 319 12.19 -18.73 19.77
C LEU A 319 13.15 -19.92 19.60
N ASP A 320 13.99 -20.18 20.61
CA ASP A 320 14.87 -21.37 20.70
C ASP A 320 14.13 -22.67 21.09
N ALA A 321 12.95 -22.58 21.73
CA ALA A 321 12.19 -23.73 22.24
C ALA A 321 10.93 -24.11 21.43
N LEU A 322 10.62 -23.36 20.37
CA LEU A 322 9.60 -23.67 19.35
C LEU A 322 10.26 -24.04 18.02
#